data_AF-A0A7C7JSE5-F1
#
_entry.id   AF-A0A7C7JSE5-F1
#
_cell.length_a   1.000
_cell.length_b   1.000
_cell.length_c   1.000
_cell.angle_alpha   90.00
_cell.angle_beta   90.00
_cell.angle_gamma   90.00
#
_symmetry.space_group_name_H-M   'P 1'
#
loop_
_entity.id
_entity.type
_entity.pdbx_description
1 polymer ?
#
loop_
_entity_poly.entity_id
_entity_poly.type
_entity_poly.pdbx_seq_one_letter_code
_entity_poly.pdbx_strand_id
1 'polypeptide(L)'
;MFGGGHSFSFSRRYSGIVSDDHHDRQARGANWPFGNYVALQLPRFSNCVGTGEQRRGMMVMMSTYSRAVSRSAIALILTVVVLAPAVEGQGARTLSYGMPEDVGMSAAVLTGALGVYEEAIERGELVGAVVLVARMGRIVLHEALGWRDKEQGLPMERNTLFRMASNTKPLVSTGIATLVEQGKLEYTDLVRAHIPEWDNYRAGFITIGQLLSHSSGLRISSLFLQPLGEAPTLQKEAARFGNVGASVPPGETYSYSNPGYNTLAALVEIGSGQLLEEYLQATVYGPLGMADSYNHQAGHKLNGKLDRMGA
;
A
#
# COMPACT_ATOMS: atom_id res chain seq x y z
N MET A 1 -59.42 -3.98 -7.42
CA MET A 1 -58.46 -2.86 -7.43
C MET A 1 -57.81 -2.80 -6.06
N PHE A 2 -56.53 -3.14 -5.95
CA PHE A 2 -55.54 -2.70 -4.97
C PHE A 2 -54.31 -3.59 -5.16
N GLY A 3 -53.14 -2.97 -5.31
CA GLY A 3 -51.87 -3.67 -5.53
C GLY A 3 -50.78 -2.66 -5.87
N GLY A 4 -50.41 -1.84 -4.88
CA GLY A 4 -49.32 -0.89 -4.99
C GLY A 4 -47.98 -1.61 -5.02
N GLY A 5 -47.20 -1.37 -6.08
CA GLY A 5 -45.82 -1.81 -6.19
C GLY A 5 -44.90 -0.80 -5.49
N HIS A 6 -44.27 -1.22 -4.41
CA HIS A 6 -43.13 -0.51 -3.85
C HIS A 6 -41.84 -1.06 -4.48
N SER A 7 -41.15 -0.17 -5.21
CA SER A 7 -39.80 -0.41 -5.73
C SER A 7 -38.81 -0.43 -4.58
N PHE A 8 -38.05 -1.53 -4.45
CA PHE A 8 -36.92 -1.62 -3.53
C PHE A 8 -35.70 -0.94 -4.16
N SER A 9 -35.27 0.18 -3.57
CA SER A 9 -33.99 0.83 -3.85
C SER A 9 -32.92 0.17 -2.97
N PHE A 10 -31.96 -0.51 -3.59
CA PHE A 10 -30.78 -1.06 -2.90
C PHE A 10 -29.72 0.03 -2.76
N SER A 11 -29.53 0.56 -1.55
CA SER A 11 -28.34 1.35 -1.21
C SER A 11 -27.33 0.47 -0.47
N ARG A 12 -26.34 -0.08 -1.17
CA ARG A 12 -25.17 -0.73 -0.56
C ARG A 12 -24.02 0.27 -0.49
N ARG A 13 -23.52 0.57 0.71
CA ARG A 13 -22.21 1.18 0.91
C ARG A 13 -21.53 0.52 2.11
N TYR A 14 -20.26 0.15 1.90
CA TYR A 14 -19.26 -0.37 2.84
C TYR A 14 -19.49 -1.81 3.33
N SER A 15 -19.13 -2.77 2.49
CA SER A 15 -18.48 -4.00 2.97
C SER A 15 -16.96 -3.80 2.84
N GLY A 16 -16.18 -4.24 3.83
CA GLY A 16 -14.77 -3.88 3.98
C GLY A 16 -13.92 -4.06 2.72
N ILE A 17 -12.83 -3.30 2.64
CA ILE A 17 -11.85 -3.27 1.52
C ILE A 17 -11.26 -4.66 1.18
N VAL A 18 -11.56 -5.68 1.98
CA VAL A 18 -11.25 -7.10 1.75
C VAL A 18 -12.46 -7.99 2.10
N SER A 19 -13.67 -7.73 1.58
CA SER A 19 -14.84 -8.59 1.86
C SER A 19 -14.92 -9.74 0.85
N ASP A 20 -14.35 -10.91 1.14
CA ASP A 20 -14.54 -12.10 0.29
C ASP A 20 -15.93 -12.67 0.55
N ASP A 21 -16.73 -12.83 -0.51
CA ASP A 21 -17.97 -13.58 -0.45
C ASP A 21 -17.63 -15.07 -0.31
N HIS A 22 -18.32 -15.72 0.64
CA HIS A 22 -18.08 -17.10 1.04
C HIS A 22 -18.42 -18.10 -0.10
N HIS A 23 -17.40 -18.83 -0.56
CA HIS A 23 -17.56 -20.25 -0.87
C HIS A 23 -16.42 -21.06 -0.26
N ASP A 24 -16.79 -21.84 0.75
CA ASP A 24 -15.94 -22.69 1.56
C ASP A 24 -15.45 -23.90 0.73
N ARG A 25 -14.14 -23.96 0.46
CA ARG A 25 -13.44 -25.21 0.13
C ARG A 25 -12.11 -25.26 0.87
N GLN A 26 -12.06 -26.15 1.84
CA GLN A 26 -10.88 -26.53 2.62
C GLN A 26 -9.69 -26.88 1.70
N ALA A 27 -8.60 -26.11 1.78
CA ALA A 27 -7.32 -26.49 1.20
C ALA A 27 -6.37 -26.96 2.32
N ARG A 28 -6.11 -28.27 2.32
CA ARG A 28 -5.10 -28.93 3.17
C ARG A 28 -3.70 -28.49 2.73
N GLY A 29 -2.78 -28.53 3.69
CA GLY A 29 -1.45 -27.93 3.61
C GLY A 29 -0.57 -28.35 2.44
N ALA A 30 0.26 -27.40 2.00
CA ALA A 30 1.44 -27.62 1.21
C ALA A 30 2.60 -26.84 1.86
N ASN A 31 3.62 -27.59 2.31
CA ASN A 31 4.90 -27.08 2.78
C ASN A 31 5.66 -26.46 1.59
N TRP A 32 6.06 -25.20 1.73
CA TRP A 32 7.01 -24.56 0.82
C TRP A 32 8.38 -24.42 1.51
N PRO A 33 9.50 -24.80 0.86
CA PRO A 33 10.81 -24.68 1.46
C PRO A 33 11.33 -23.24 1.37
N PHE A 34 11.67 -22.64 2.52
CA PHE A 34 12.29 -21.32 2.61
C PHE A 34 13.78 -21.40 2.26
N GLY A 35 14.16 -20.68 1.20
CA GLY A 35 15.55 -20.43 0.82
C GLY A 35 16.15 -19.24 1.59
N ASN A 36 17.35 -19.48 2.11
CA ASN A 36 18.36 -18.59 2.72
C ASN A 36 18.22 -17.07 2.54
N TYR A 37 18.13 -16.34 3.66
CA TYR A 37 18.39 -14.90 3.73
C TYR A 37 19.84 -14.63 4.17
N VAL A 38 20.57 -13.86 3.36
CA VAL A 38 21.86 -13.27 3.75
C VAL A 38 21.56 -11.99 4.54
N ALA A 39 21.95 -11.97 5.81
CA ALA A 39 21.84 -10.81 6.68
C ALA A 39 22.91 -9.76 6.32
N LEU A 40 22.49 -8.57 5.88
CA LEU A 40 23.36 -7.40 5.77
C LEU A 40 23.54 -6.78 7.16
N GLN A 41 24.73 -6.96 7.71
CA GLN A 41 25.19 -6.37 8.97
C GLN A 41 25.49 -4.89 8.76
N LEU A 42 24.73 -4.00 9.39
CA LEU A 42 25.08 -2.58 9.49
C LEU A 42 26.04 -2.36 10.68
N PRO A 43 27.07 -1.51 10.54
CA PRO A 43 28.07 -1.31 11.59
C PRO A 43 27.50 -0.53 12.78
N ARG A 44 27.82 -1.03 13.98
CA ARG A 44 27.58 -0.36 15.27
C ARG A 44 28.51 0.84 15.41
N PHE A 45 27.96 2.02 15.68
CA PHE A 45 28.74 3.15 16.18
C PHE A 45 28.96 2.98 17.68
N SER A 46 30.21 2.77 18.08
CA SER A 46 30.66 2.75 19.46
C SER A 46 30.92 4.17 19.96
N ASN A 47 30.30 4.53 21.09
CA ASN A 47 30.62 5.70 21.89
C ASN A 47 32.08 5.62 22.36
N CYS A 48 32.86 6.69 22.12
CA CYS A 48 34.12 6.95 22.82
C CYS A 48 33.88 8.05 23.86
N VAL A 49 33.92 7.65 25.13
CA VAL A 49 34.12 8.53 26.28
C VAL A 49 35.62 8.78 26.39
N GLY A 50 36.03 10.04 26.36
CA GLY A 50 37.42 10.48 26.57
C GLY A 50 37.48 11.58 27.61
N THR A 51 38.14 11.29 28.72
CA THR A 51 38.37 12.09 29.92
C THR A 51 39.44 13.17 29.74
N GLY A 52 39.34 14.27 30.50
CA GLY A 52 40.48 14.82 31.25
C GLY A 52 41.37 15.89 30.59
N GLU A 53 41.12 17.15 31.00
CA GLU A 53 42.09 18.07 31.65
C GLU A 53 43.21 18.81 30.87
N GLN A 54 43.36 20.09 31.28
CA GLN A 54 44.41 21.09 30.97
C GLN A 54 44.25 21.87 29.64
N ARG A 55 44.18 23.21 29.59
CA ARG A 55 45.08 24.20 30.19
C ARG A 55 44.45 25.60 30.35
N ARG A 56 44.98 26.34 31.34
CA ARG A 56 44.72 27.75 31.72
C ARG A 56 45.10 28.77 30.65
N GLY A 57 44.36 29.89 30.66
CA GLY A 57 44.85 31.24 30.39
C GLY A 57 44.50 31.81 29.01
N MET A 58 43.64 32.84 28.93
CA MET A 58 44.04 34.23 29.11
C MET A 58 42.84 35.16 28.93
N MET A 59 42.87 36.21 29.71
CA MET A 59 41.86 37.24 29.97
C MET A 59 41.88 38.32 28.88
N VAL A 60 40.69 38.75 28.47
CA VAL A 60 40.26 40.13 28.08
C VAL A 60 41.09 40.89 27.04
N MET A 61 40.43 41.25 25.94
CA MET A 61 40.46 42.65 25.47
C MET A 61 39.18 43.01 24.70
N MET A 62 38.37 43.88 25.31
CA MET A 62 37.39 44.71 24.60
C MET A 62 38.18 45.67 23.70
N SER A 63 37.84 45.70 22.41
CA SER A 63 38.16 46.81 21.53
C SER A 63 36.92 47.12 20.71
N THR A 64 36.27 48.20 21.11
CA THR A 64 35.25 48.93 20.37
C THR A 64 35.68 49.21 18.93
N TYR A 65 34.91 48.74 17.94
CA TYR A 65 34.96 49.31 16.60
C TYR A 65 33.55 49.76 16.19
N SER A 66 33.38 51.08 16.28
CA SER A 66 32.21 51.83 15.84
C SER A 66 32.37 52.19 14.37
N ARG A 67 31.28 52.00 13.61
CA ARG A 67 30.88 52.72 12.38
C ARG A 67 31.83 52.67 11.18
N ALA A 68 31.44 51.85 10.20
CA ALA A 68 31.30 52.29 8.81
C ALA A 68 30.39 51.32 8.05
N VAL A 69 29.09 51.61 8.05
CA VAL A 69 28.14 51.03 7.09
C VAL A 69 28.50 51.60 5.72
N SER A 70 29.34 50.89 4.96
CA SER A 70 29.61 51.20 3.57
C SER A 70 28.46 50.69 2.71
N ARG A 71 27.83 51.61 1.98
CA ARG A 71 26.62 51.45 1.14
C ARG A 71 26.85 50.60 -0.13
N SER A 72 27.71 49.60 -0.10
CA SER A 72 28.05 48.77 -1.27
C SER A 72 27.83 47.27 -1.08
N ALA A 73 27.25 46.84 0.04
CA ALA A 73 27.02 45.42 0.35
C ALA A 73 25.59 44.91 0.05
N ILE A 74 24.70 45.72 -0.55
CA ILE A 74 23.30 45.34 -0.83
C ILE A 74 23.08 44.91 -2.30
N ALA A 75 24.08 45.07 -3.17
CA ALA A 75 23.96 44.71 -4.59
C ALA A 75 24.45 43.29 -4.93
N LEU A 76 24.76 42.44 -3.94
CA LEU A 76 25.23 41.07 -4.16
C LEU A 76 24.44 40.00 -3.39
N ILE A 77 23.17 40.28 -3.06
CA ILE A 77 22.24 39.32 -2.41
C ILE A 77 21.01 39.01 -3.31
N LEU A 78 20.90 39.64 -4.48
CA LEU A 78 19.71 39.51 -5.35
C LEU A 78 19.95 38.81 -6.69
N THR A 79 21.04 38.03 -6.84
CA THR A 79 21.26 37.25 -8.07
C THR A 79 22.07 35.99 -7.83
N VAL A 80 21.77 35.25 -6.77
CA VAL A 80 21.86 33.79 -6.86
C VAL A 80 20.41 33.32 -7.02
N VAL A 81 19.86 33.57 -8.21
CA VAL A 81 18.86 32.66 -8.75
C VAL A 81 19.63 31.35 -8.88
N VAL A 82 19.55 30.54 -7.83
CA VAL A 82 19.86 29.12 -7.93
C VAL A 82 18.91 28.64 -9.01
N LEU A 83 19.41 28.57 -10.25
CA LEU A 83 18.97 27.56 -11.19
C LEU A 83 19.28 26.24 -10.48
N ALA A 84 18.43 25.88 -9.54
CA ALA A 84 18.16 24.49 -9.29
C ALA A 84 17.82 24.01 -10.71
N PRO A 85 18.56 23.05 -11.28
CA PRO A 85 17.98 22.34 -12.40
C PRO A 85 16.59 21.99 -11.88
N ALA A 86 15.55 22.40 -12.61
CA ALA A 86 14.28 21.73 -12.45
C ALA A 86 14.71 20.27 -12.53
N VAL A 87 14.59 19.55 -11.41
CA VAL A 87 14.55 18.11 -11.47
C VAL A 87 13.37 17.93 -12.40
N GLU A 88 13.65 17.73 -13.68
CA GLU A 88 12.69 17.18 -14.62
C GLU A 88 12.29 15.91 -13.89
N GLY A 89 11.20 16.01 -13.12
CA GLY A 89 10.66 14.89 -12.38
C GLY A 89 10.55 13.83 -13.44
N GLN A 90 11.29 12.73 -13.26
CA GLN A 90 11.44 11.70 -14.29
C GLN A 90 10.08 11.52 -14.91
N GLY A 91 9.89 12.06 -16.13
CA GLY A 91 8.55 12.18 -16.71
C GLY A 91 7.95 10.81 -16.58
N ALA A 92 6.79 10.70 -15.91
CA ALA A 92 6.24 9.44 -15.46
C ALA A 92 6.48 8.42 -16.57
N ARG A 93 7.40 7.47 -16.34
CA ARG A 93 7.86 6.58 -17.39
C ARG A 93 6.71 5.63 -17.66
N THR A 94 5.78 6.06 -18.50
CA THR A 94 4.67 5.23 -18.94
C THR A 94 5.29 4.05 -19.66
N LEU A 95 4.90 2.86 -19.24
CA LEU A 95 5.32 1.66 -19.94
C LEU A 95 4.89 1.77 -21.40
N SER A 96 5.78 1.40 -22.31
CA SER A 96 5.50 1.38 -23.74
C SER A 96 5.60 -0.05 -24.26
N TYR A 97 4.83 -0.41 -25.28
CA TYR A 97 5.00 -1.72 -25.91
C TYR A 97 6.35 -1.78 -26.65
N GLY A 98 6.92 -2.98 -26.69
CA GLY A 98 8.16 -3.28 -27.41
C GLY A 98 8.29 -4.78 -27.65
N MET A 99 9.37 -5.17 -28.32
CA MET A 99 9.67 -6.59 -28.55
C MET A 99 10.45 -7.17 -27.36
N PRO A 100 10.27 -8.46 -27.04
CA PRO A 100 11.08 -9.15 -26.03
C PRO A 100 12.59 -8.95 -26.22
N GLU A 101 13.05 -8.99 -27.47
CA GLU A 101 14.45 -8.88 -27.85
C GLU A 101 15.04 -7.51 -27.53
N ASP A 102 14.23 -6.44 -27.60
CA ASP A 102 14.65 -5.05 -27.30
C ASP A 102 15.15 -4.90 -25.86
N VAL A 103 14.69 -5.79 -24.97
CA VAL A 103 15.04 -5.79 -23.54
C VAL A 103 15.73 -7.09 -23.12
N GLY A 104 16.31 -7.81 -24.08
CA GLY A 104 17.09 -9.02 -23.83
C GLY A 104 16.28 -10.17 -23.23
N MET A 105 15.03 -10.32 -23.66
CA MET A 105 14.16 -11.46 -23.32
C MET A 105 13.90 -12.29 -24.58
N SER A 106 13.62 -13.59 -24.39
CA SER A 106 13.32 -14.51 -25.50
C SER A 106 11.82 -14.57 -25.75
N ALA A 107 11.38 -14.20 -26.96
CA ALA A 107 9.98 -14.38 -27.37
C ALA A 107 9.52 -15.84 -27.22
N ALA A 108 10.35 -16.81 -27.62
CA ALA A 108 10.01 -18.22 -27.52
C ALA A 108 9.74 -18.68 -26.08
N VAL A 109 10.49 -18.16 -25.10
CA VAL A 109 10.25 -18.47 -23.67
C VAL A 109 8.94 -17.84 -23.19
N LEU A 110 8.64 -16.61 -23.61
CA LEU A 110 7.39 -15.94 -23.27
C LEU A 110 6.17 -16.66 -23.88
N THR A 111 6.27 -17.12 -25.13
CA THR A 111 5.24 -17.96 -25.76
C THR A 111 5.07 -19.28 -25.01
N GLY A 112 6.18 -19.94 -24.63
CA GLY A 112 6.10 -21.15 -23.80
C GLY A 112 5.40 -20.92 -22.46
N ALA A 113 5.63 -19.76 -21.84
CA ALA A 113 4.93 -19.39 -20.60
C ALA A 113 3.42 -19.23 -20.80
N LEU A 114 2.96 -18.65 -21.93
CA LEU A 114 1.52 -18.59 -22.25
C LEU A 114 0.92 -19.99 -22.39
N GLY A 115 1.63 -20.92 -23.02
CA GLY A 115 1.18 -22.31 -23.17
C GLY A 115 0.84 -22.99 -21.83
N VAL A 116 1.59 -22.68 -20.75
CA VAL A 116 1.28 -23.19 -19.40
C VAL A 116 -0.09 -22.72 -18.91
N TYR A 117 -0.46 -21.47 -19.20
CA TYR A 117 -1.78 -20.94 -18.83
C TYR A 117 -2.89 -21.50 -19.72
N GLU A 118 -2.64 -21.63 -21.03
CA GLU A 118 -3.58 -22.25 -21.98
C GLU A 118 -3.90 -23.68 -21.57
N GLU A 119 -2.89 -24.51 -21.29
CA GLU A 119 -3.10 -25.87 -20.82
C GLU A 119 -3.90 -25.93 -19.51
N ALA A 120 -3.61 -25.05 -18.54
CA ALA A 120 -4.37 -24.99 -17.29
C ALA A 120 -5.85 -24.59 -17.52
N ILE A 121 -6.12 -23.74 -18.51
CA ILE A 121 -7.48 -23.36 -18.91
C ILE A 121 -8.19 -24.54 -19.59
N GLU A 122 -7.50 -25.25 -20.49
CA GLU A 122 -8.03 -26.44 -21.16
C GLU A 122 -8.35 -27.57 -20.17
N ARG A 123 -7.51 -27.77 -19.16
CA ARG A 123 -7.74 -28.72 -18.06
C ARG A 123 -8.84 -28.27 -17.08
N GLY A 124 -9.35 -27.05 -17.21
CA GLY A 124 -10.35 -26.48 -16.30
C GLY A 124 -9.82 -26.13 -14.91
N GLU A 125 -8.49 -26.03 -14.75
CA GLU A 125 -7.83 -25.60 -13.51
C GLU A 125 -7.89 -24.07 -13.35
N LEU A 126 -7.95 -23.34 -14.48
CA LEU A 126 -8.14 -21.90 -14.54
C LEU A 126 -9.32 -21.55 -15.45
N VAL A 127 -10.07 -20.49 -15.11
CA VAL A 127 -11.15 -19.97 -15.97
C VAL A 127 -10.58 -19.09 -17.08
N GLY A 128 -9.62 -18.25 -16.74
CA GLY A 128 -8.91 -17.34 -17.63
C GLY A 128 -7.84 -16.56 -16.88
N ALA A 129 -6.99 -15.86 -17.61
CA ALA A 129 -5.89 -15.07 -17.05
C ALA A 129 -5.55 -13.88 -17.95
N VAL A 130 -4.99 -12.82 -17.34
CA VAL A 130 -4.26 -11.78 -18.06
C VAL A 130 -2.81 -11.83 -17.60
N VAL A 131 -1.88 -11.99 -18.53
CA VAL A 131 -0.44 -12.10 -18.25
C VAL A 131 0.26 -10.90 -18.85
N LEU A 132 0.91 -10.08 -18.00
CA LEU A 132 1.70 -8.93 -18.41
C LEU A 132 3.14 -9.09 -17.93
N VAL A 133 4.10 -8.92 -18.85
CA VAL A 133 5.53 -8.89 -18.54
C VAL A 133 6.12 -7.60 -19.07
N ALA A 134 6.78 -6.85 -18.18
CA ALA A 134 7.49 -5.63 -18.53
C ALA A 134 8.92 -5.64 -18.00
N ARG A 135 9.86 -5.16 -18.80
CA ARG A 135 11.29 -5.01 -18.45
C ARG A 135 11.83 -3.72 -19.03
N MET A 136 12.67 -3.00 -18.29
CA MET A 136 13.29 -1.74 -18.73
C MET A 136 12.28 -0.71 -19.29
N GLY A 137 11.08 -0.64 -18.71
CA GLY A 137 10.02 0.28 -19.16
C GLY A 137 9.28 -0.16 -20.43
N ARG A 138 9.55 -1.36 -20.95
CA ARG A 138 8.85 -1.95 -22.11
C ARG A 138 7.95 -3.10 -21.69
N ILE A 139 6.69 -3.07 -22.10
CA ILE A 139 5.78 -4.22 -22.05
C ILE A 139 6.11 -5.10 -23.25
N VAL A 140 6.52 -6.34 -22.97
CA VAL A 140 6.96 -7.32 -23.98
C VAL A 140 6.08 -8.55 -24.06
N LEU A 141 5.14 -8.68 -23.11
CA LEU A 141 4.03 -9.62 -23.16
C LEU A 141 2.83 -8.96 -22.48
N HIS A 142 1.66 -9.03 -23.11
CA HIS A 142 0.42 -8.61 -22.48
C HIS A 142 -0.71 -9.37 -23.16
N GLU A 143 -1.07 -10.53 -22.64
CA GLU A 143 -2.08 -11.40 -23.27
C GLU A 143 -3.21 -11.75 -22.32
N ALA A 144 -4.40 -11.95 -22.90
CA ALA A 144 -5.60 -12.39 -22.22
C ALA A 144 -5.98 -13.77 -22.74
N LEU A 145 -6.19 -14.71 -21.83
CA LEU A 145 -6.42 -16.12 -22.13
C LEU A 145 -7.71 -16.59 -21.44
N GLY A 146 -8.46 -17.47 -22.10
CA GLY A 146 -9.67 -18.06 -21.56
C GLY A 146 -10.83 -17.08 -21.43
N TRP A 147 -11.55 -17.16 -20.32
CA TRP A 147 -12.85 -16.51 -20.14
C TRP A 147 -12.82 -15.61 -18.91
N ARG A 148 -13.45 -14.43 -18.99
CA ARG A 148 -13.80 -13.69 -17.76
C ARG A 148 -15.06 -14.25 -17.11
N ASP A 149 -15.94 -14.84 -17.92
CA ASP A 149 -17.10 -15.61 -17.48
C ASP A 149 -17.34 -16.74 -18.51
N LYS A 150 -17.08 -17.98 -18.11
CA LYS A 150 -17.18 -19.14 -18.99
C LYS A 150 -18.64 -19.57 -19.21
N GLU A 151 -19.51 -19.37 -18.23
CA GLU A 151 -20.92 -19.79 -18.30
C GLU A 151 -21.70 -18.89 -19.26
N GLN A 152 -21.40 -17.59 -19.25
CA GLN A 152 -21.97 -16.60 -20.17
C GLN A 152 -21.22 -16.52 -21.52
N GLY A 153 -20.13 -17.28 -21.69
CA GLY A 153 -19.33 -17.25 -22.91
C GLY A 153 -18.61 -15.92 -23.15
N LEU A 154 -18.26 -15.19 -22.09
CA LEU A 154 -17.55 -13.91 -22.17
C LEU A 154 -16.03 -14.13 -22.17
N PRO A 155 -15.33 -13.81 -23.26
CA PRO A 155 -13.89 -14.02 -23.34
C PRO A 155 -13.14 -13.09 -22.38
N MET A 156 -11.95 -13.52 -21.95
CA MET A 156 -11.05 -12.67 -21.18
C MET A 156 -10.53 -11.53 -22.06
N GLU A 157 -10.52 -10.31 -21.54
CA GLU A 157 -9.93 -9.13 -22.20
C GLU A 157 -8.74 -8.62 -21.38
N ARG A 158 -7.77 -7.98 -22.03
CA ARG A 158 -6.58 -7.39 -21.37
C ARG A 158 -6.94 -6.34 -20.32
N ASN A 159 -8.12 -5.75 -20.44
CA ASN A 159 -8.64 -4.73 -19.56
C ASN A 159 -9.76 -5.30 -18.65
N THR A 160 -9.92 -6.61 -18.52
CA THR A 160 -10.82 -7.21 -17.51
C THR A 160 -10.45 -6.66 -16.12
N LEU A 161 -11.46 -6.31 -15.33
CA LEU A 161 -11.26 -5.87 -13.95
C LEU A 161 -11.29 -7.07 -13.01
N PHE A 162 -10.33 -7.07 -12.09
CA PHE A 162 -10.18 -8.13 -11.10
C PHE A 162 -10.38 -7.60 -9.70
N ARG A 163 -10.94 -8.45 -8.84
CA ARG A 163 -10.93 -8.22 -7.40
C ARG A 163 -9.51 -8.40 -6.88
N MET A 164 -8.89 -7.29 -6.45
CA MET A 164 -7.48 -7.25 -6.05
C MET A 164 -7.17 -7.99 -4.74
N ALA A 165 -8.17 -8.16 -3.86
CA ALA A 165 -8.00 -8.80 -2.55
C ALA A 165 -6.74 -8.31 -1.82
N SER A 166 -5.82 -9.22 -1.48
CA SER A 166 -4.61 -8.85 -0.72
C SER A 166 -3.60 -8.00 -1.52
N ASN A 167 -3.71 -7.93 -2.84
CA ASN A 167 -2.91 -7.01 -3.66
C ASN A 167 -3.25 -5.52 -3.40
N THR A 168 -4.26 -5.24 -2.58
CA THR A 168 -4.55 -3.88 -2.07
C THR A 168 -3.53 -3.42 -1.02
N LYS A 169 -2.83 -4.33 -0.33
CA LYS A 169 -1.92 -4.00 0.77
C LYS A 169 -0.80 -3.03 0.37
N PRO A 170 -0.09 -3.19 -0.77
CA PRO A 170 0.89 -2.22 -1.23
C PRO A 170 0.34 -0.81 -1.41
N LEU A 171 -0.93 -0.65 -1.80
CA LEU A 171 -1.57 0.66 -1.97
C LEU A 171 -1.76 1.34 -0.60
N VAL A 172 -2.24 0.59 0.39
CA VAL A 172 -2.36 1.08 1.78
C VAL A 172 -0.99 1.38 2.38
N SER A 173 0.00 0.51 2.17
CA SER A 173 1.38 0.74 2.61
C SER A 173 2.00 1.99 1.97
N THR A 174 1.72 2.24 0.69
CA THR A 174 2.13 3.47 0.00
C THR A 174 1.46 4.67 0.65
N GLY A 175 0.15 4.60 0.93
CA GLY A 175 -0.57 5.67 1.63
C GLY A 175 0.05 6.02 2.99
N ILE A 176 0.43 5.00 3.78
CA ILE A 176 1.14 5.18 5.05
C ILE A 176 2.52 5.80 4.84
N ALA A 177 3.31 5.28 3.89
CA ALA A 177 4.65 5.82 3.59
C ALA A 177 4.58 7.29 3.19
N THR A 178 3.62 7.68 2.35
CA THR A 178 3.37 9.07 1.97
C THR A 178 3.02 9.95 3.18
N LEU A 179 2.23 9.46 4.13
CA LEU A 179 1.93 10.21 5.37
C LEU A 179 3.16 10.34 6.28
N VAL A 180 4.03 9.32 6.31
CA VAL A 180 5.30 9.37 7.04
C VAL A 180 6.25 10.40 6.42
N GLU A 181 6.40 10.41 5.10
CA GLU A 181 7.20 11.43 4.40
C GLU A 181 6.67 12.85 4.62
N GLN A 182 5.36 13.01 4.79
CA GLN A 182 4.71 14.29 5.13
C GLN A 182 4.87 14.68 6.62
N GLY A 183 5.47 13.83 7.45
CA GLY A 183 5.60 14.06 8.90
C GLY A 183 4.27 13.99 9.66
N LYS A 184 3.24 13.36 9.09
CA LYS A 184 1.91 13.21 9.70
C LYS A 184 1.77 11.94 10.53
N LEU A 185 2.61 10.95 10.28
CA LEU A 185 2.72 9.69 11.00
C LEU A 185 4.20 9.33 11.13
N GLU A 186 4.55 8.47 12.07
CA GLU A 186 5.85 7.79 12.11
C GLU A 186 5.67 6.27 12.14
N TYR A 187 6.61 5.52 11.57
CA TYR A 187 6.57 4.05 11.70
C TYR A 187 6.68 3.58 13.15
N THR A 188 7.30 4.38 14.00
CA THR A 188 7.47 4.17 15.44
C THR A 188 6.27 4.59 16.27
N ASP A 189 5.27 5.25 15.66
CA ASP A 189 4.06 5.61 16.38
C ASP A 189 3.37 4.39 16.94
N LEU A 190 2.98 4.50 18.21
CA LEU A 190 2.09 3.53 18.83
C LEU A 190 0.68 3.71 18.27
N VAL A 191 0.02 2.62 17.90
CA VAL A 191 -1.35 2.68 17.36
C VAL A 191 -2.31 3.35 18.34
N ARG A 192 -2.12 3.15 19.65
CA ARG A 192 -2.92 3.79 20.71
C ARG A 192 -2.86 5.32 20.73
N ALA A 193 -1.82 5.93 20.15
CA ALA A 193 -1.74 7.39 20.03
C ALA A 193 -2.78 7.94 19.03
N HIS A 194 -3.24 7.10 18.12
CA HIS A 194 -4.16 7.45 17.03
C HIS A 194 -5.55 6.81 17.21
N ILE A 195 -5.63 5.65 17.85
CA ILE A 195 -6.86 4.89 18.08
C ILE A 195 -6.93 4.51 19.58
N PRO A 196 -7.64 5.29 20.42
CA PRO A 196 -7.61 5.14 21.87
C PRO A 196 -8.03 3.75 22.39
N GLU A 197 -8.86 3.00 21.67
CA GLU A 197 -9.28 1.63 22.03
C GLU A 197 -8.11 0.62 22.06
N TRP A 198 -6.95 1.00 21.52
CA TRP A 198 -5.72 0.22 21.60
C TRP A 198 -4.93 0.48 22.88
N ASP A 199 -5.32 1.46 23.72
CA ASP A 199 -4.62 1.76 24.98
C ASP A 199 -4.96 0.75 26.08
N ASN A 200 -4.43 -0.46 25.90
CA ASN A 200 -4.52 -1.56 26.85
C ASN A 200 -3.22 -2.38 26.81
N TYR A 201 -3.01 -3.22 27.83
CA TYR A 201 -1.75 -3.97 27.98
C TYR A 201 -1.43 -4.93 26.83
N ARG A 202 -2.43 -5.33 26.02
CA ARG A 202 -2.25 -6.29 24.91
C ARG A 202 -1.99 -5.61 23.56
N ALA A 203 -2.43 -4.37 23.38
CA ALA A 203 -2.37 -3.67 22.10
C ALA A 203 -1.55 -2.37 22.14
N GLY A 204 -1.36 -1.78 23.33
CA GLY A 204 -0.82 -0.42 23.48
C GLY A 204 0.64 -0.24 23.10
N PHE A 205 1.37 -1.35 22.92
CA PHE A 205 2.78 -1.35 22.51
C PHE A 205 2.98 -1.66 21.02
N ILE A 206 1.91 -1.89 20.26
CA ILE A 206 1.99 -2.15 18.83
C ILE A 206 2.27 -0.85 18.08
N THR A 207 3.27 -0.89 17.20
CA THR A 207 3.64 0.24 16.33
C THR A 207 3.07 0.10 14.92
N ILE A 208 2.97 1.21 14.19
CA ILE A 208 2.62 1.23 12.76
C ILE A 208 3.55 0.31 11.95
N GLY A 209 4.87 0.37 12.20
CA GLY A 209 5.86 -0.48 11.54
C GLY A 209 5.64 -1.98 11.79
N GLN A 210 5.18 -2.36 12.98
CA GLN A 210 4.84 -3.76 13.28
C GLN A 210 3.55 -4.22 12.58
N LEU A 211 2.59 -3.32 12.34
CA LEU A 211 1.43 -3.64 11.50
C LEU A 211 1.87 -3.89 10.04
N LEU A 212 2.71 -3.01 9.49
CA LEU A 212 3.22 -3.11 8.11
C LEU A 212 4.04 -4.39 7.87
N SER A 213 4.87 -4.76 8.84
CA SER A 213 5.75 -5.94 8.76
C SER A 213 5.08 -7.24 9.19
N HIS A 214 3.76 -7.23 9.47
CA HIS A 214 3.03 -8.40 9.98
C HIS A 214 3.64 -9.00 11.26
N SER A 215 4.25 -8.15 12.10
CA SER A 215 4.91 -8.55 13.35
C SER A 215 4.20 -8.05 14.60
N SER A 216 2.97 -7.53 14.48
CA SER A 216 2.20 -6.95 15.59
C SER A 216 1.76 -7.92 16.69
N GLY A 217 1.98 -9.22 16.53
CA GLY A 217 1.54 -10.23 17.50
C GLY A 217 0.04 -10.55 17.45
N LEU A 218 -0.75 -9.92 16.57
CA LEU A 218 -2.15 -10.27 16.34
C LEU A 218 -2.26 -11.69 15.77
N ARG A 219 -3.09 -12.55 16.38
CA ARG A 219 -3.35 -13.94 15.96
C ARG A 219 -4.85 -14.20 15.88
N ILE A 220 -5.49 -13.64 14.87
CA ILE A 220 -6.91 -13.89 14.58
C ILE A 220 -6.96 -15.12 13.67
N SER A 221 -7.67 -16.17 14.11
CA SER A 221 -7.69 -17.48 13.44
C SER A 221 -8.44 -17.45 12.11
N SER A 222 -9.41 -16.56 11.97
CA SER A 222 -10.08 -16.27 10.70
C SER A 222 -9.37 -15.13 9.97
N LEU A 223 -9.50 -15.08 8.64
CA LEU A 223 -8.99 -13.97 7.83
C LEU A 223 -9.62 -12.62 8.24
N PHE A 224 -10.81 -12.63 8.86
CA PHE A 224 -11.59 -11.46 9.26
C PHE A 224 -12.28 -11.69 10.60
N LEU A 225 -12.59 -10.63 11.34
CA LEU A 225 -13.59 -10.71 12.41
C LEU A 225 -14.99 -10.78 11.81
N GLN A 226 -15.95 -11.30 12.59
CA GLN A 226 -17.37 -11.21 12.25
C GLN A 226 -17.75 -9.74 12.04
N PRO A 227 -18.35 -9.33 10.92
CA PRO A 227 -18.60 -7.92 10.64
C PRO A 227 -19.58 -7.29 11.64
N LEU A 228 -19.38 -6.02 11.99
CA LEU A 228 -20.32 -5.24 12.80
C LEU A 228 -21.56 -4.85 11.99
N GLY A 229 -22.41 -5.82 11.65
CA GLY A 229 -23.64 -5.56 10.88
C GLY A 229 -23.39 -4.74 9.61
N GLU A 230 -24.33 -3.89 9.22
CA GLU A 230 -24.14 -3.06 8.03
C GLU A 230 -23.10 -1.95 8.26
N ALA A 231 -22.01 -2.06 7.49
CA ALA A 231 -21.15 -0.96 7.09
C ALA A 231 -20.46 -0.13 8.20
N PRO A 232 -19.68 -0.77 9.10
CA PRO A 232 -18.86 -0.02 10.03
C PRO A 232 -17.81 0.82 9.30
N THR A 233 -17.44 1.96 9.90
CA THR A 233 -16.29 2.75 9.44
C THR A 233 -14.99 1.98 9.69
N LEU A 234 -13.91 2.33 8.97
CA LEU A 234 -12.61 1.67 9.15
C LEU A 234 -12.08 1.82 10.57
N GLN A 235 -12.28 2.99 11.19
CA GLN A 235 -11.89 3.24 12.57
C GLN A 235 -12.68 2.37 13.55
N LYS A 236 -13.98 2.20 13.35
CA LYS A 236 -14.82 1.31 14.19
C LYS A 236 -14.35 -0.14 14.09
N GLU A 237 -14.03 -0.61 12.88
CA GLU A 237 -13.50 -1.96 12.70
C GLU A 237 -12.09 -2.09 13.32
N ALA A 238 -11.22 -1.09 13.12
CA ALA A 238 -9.88 -1.06 13.68
C ALA A 238 -9.85 -1.06 15.21
N ALA A 239 -10.80 -0.37 15.86
CA ALA A 239 -10.95 -0.36 17.31
C ALA A 239 -11.18 -1.77 17.89
N ARG A 240 -11.90 -2.64 17.17
CA ARG A 240 -12.15 -4.02 17.62
C ARG A 240 -10.88 -4.85 17.70
N PHE A 241 -9.96 -4.65 16.77
CA PHE A 241 -8.68 -5.36 16.80
C PHE A 241 -7.85 -4.96 18.02
N GLY A 242 -7.97 -3.71 18.50
CA GLY A 242 -7.37 -3.25 19.75
C GLY A 242 -7.90 -4.00 20.98
N ASN A 243 -9.20 -4.29 21.01
CA ASN A 243 -9.83 -5.11 22.06
C ASN A 243 -9.39 -6.59 21.99
N VAL A 244 -9.15 -7.11 20.79
CA VAL A 244 -8.59 -8.47 20.61
C VAL A 244 -7.15 -8.51 21.10
N GLY A 245 -6.33 -7.51 20.78
CA GLY A 245 -4.95 -7.36 21.23
C GLY A 245 -3.98 -8.45 20.73
N ALA A 246 -2.69 -8.26 20.99
CA ALA A 246 -1.67 -9.23 20.62
C ALA A 246 -1.80 -10.52 21.47
N SER A 247 -1.47 -11.66 20.85
CA SER A 247 -1.37 -12.96 21.52
C SER A 247 0.07 -13.34 21.85
N VAL A 248 1.04 -12.67 21.22
CA VAL A 248 2.49 -12.77 21.48
C VAL A 248 3.08 -11.36 21.47
N PRO A 249 4.25 -11.13 22.08
CA PRO A 249 4.83 -9.80 22.11
C PRO A 249 5.04 -9.21 20.70
N PRO A 250 4.69 -7.93 20.47
CA PRO A 250 4.91 -7.28 19.19
C PRO A 250 6.39 -7.24 18.80
N GLY A 251 6.69 -7.54 17.54
CA GLY A 251 8.04 -7.56 16.96
C GLY A 251 8.77 -8.89 17.04
N GLU A 252 8.27 -9.88 17.79
CA GLU A 252 8.99 -11.15 17.98
C GLU A 252 8.79 -12.15 16.84
N THR A 253 7.61 -12.19 16.23
CA THR A 253 7.27 -13.21 15.21
C THR A 253 6.39 -12.67 14.10
N TYR A 254 6.61 -13.17 12.89
CA TYR A 254 5.80 -12.89 11.71
C TYR A 254 4.49 -13.69 11.73
N SER A 255 3.38 -13.02 11.44
CA SER A 255 2.10 -13.65 11.09
C SER A 255 1.31 -12.72 10.20
N TYR A 256 1.01 -13.17 8.99
CA TYR A 256 0.16 -12.44 8.06
C TYR A 256 -1.14 -12.01 8.74
N SER A 257 -1.51 -10.74 8.58
CA SER A 257 -2.58 -10.11 9.35
C SER A 257 -3.37 -9.12 8.51
N ASN A 258 -4.59 -9.50 8.13
CA ASN A 258 -5.59 -8.58 7.59
C ASN A 258 -6.06 -7.55 8.62
N PRO A 259 -6.31 -7.91 9.89
CA PRO A 259 -6.61 -6.94 10.95
C PRO A 259 -5.60 -5.80 11.01
N GLY A 260 -4.30 -6.12 10.94
CA GLY A 260 -3.27 -5.10 10.96
C GLY A 260 -3.35 -4.15 9.76
N TYR A 261 -3.65 -4.66 8.57
CA TYR A 261 -3.82 -3.82 7.38
C TYR A 261 -5.13 -3.02 7.36
N ASN A 262 -6.20 -3.54 7.95
CA ASN A 262 -7.43 -2.78 8.16
C ASN A 262 -7.18 -1.61 9.13
N THR A 263 -6.38 -1.83 10.18
CA THR A 263 -5.92 -0.75 11.07
C THR A 263 -5.06 0.26 10.34
N LEU A 264 -4.12 -0.17 9.48
CA LEU A 264 -3.34 0.75 8.65
C LEU A 264 -4.23 1.60 7.74
N ALA A 265 -5.27 1.02 7.14
CA ALA A 265 -6.22 1.78 6.35
C ALA A 265 -6.97 2.85 7.18
N ALA A 266 -7.38 2.52 8.41
CA ALA A 266 -7.95 3.49 9.33
C ALA A 266 -6.96 4.61 9.73
N LEU A 267 -5.69 4.25 9.93
CA LEU A 267 -4.61 5.21 10.22
C LEU A 267 -4.34 6.15 9.03
N VAL A 268 -4.50 5.68 7.80
CA VAL A 268 -4.45 6.56 6.62
C VAL A 268 -5.57 7.60 6.70
N GLU A 269 -6.80 7.21 7.05
CA GLU A 269 -7.90 8.18 7.18
C GLU A 269 -7.65 9.17 8.31
N ILE A 270 -7.14 8.71 9.46
CA ILE A 270 -6.81 9.56 10.61
C ILE A 270 -5.69 10.55 10.26
N GLY A 271 -4.59 10.06 9.69
CA GLY A 271 -3.42 10.89 9.37
C GLY A 271 -3.67 11.85 8.21
N SER A 272 -4.54 11.50 7.25
CA SER A 272 -4.86 12.35 6.10
C SER A 272 -6.05 13.29 6.32
N GLY A 273 -6.99 12.92 7.20
CA GLY A 273 -8.30 13.57 7.32
C GLY A 273 -9.26 13.28 6.16
N GLN A 274 -8.96 12.31 5.30
CA GLN A 274 -9.74 11.95 4.11
C GLN A 274 -10.21 10.49 4.19
N LEU A 275 -11.27 10.14 3.47
CA LEU A 275 -11.62 8.73 3.29
C LEU A 275 -10.51 8.01 2.53
N LEU A 276 -10.27 6.72 2.80
CA LEU A 276 -9.16 5.98 2.20
C LEU A 276 -9.21 6.02 0.66
N GLU A 277 -10.40 5.85 0.08
CA GLU A 277 -10.59 5.91 -1.38
C GLU A 277 -10.20 7.28 -1.95
N GLU A 278 -10.59 8.37 -1.28
CA GLU A 278 -10.28 9.73 -1.71
C GLU A 278 -8.79 10.02 -1.59
N TYR A 279 -8.18 9.58 -0.49
CA TYR A 279 -6.76 9.74 -0.26
C TYR A 279 -5.94 8.97 -1.29
N LEU A 280 -6.26 7.69 -1.54
CA LEU A 280 -5.56 6.88 -2.55
C LEU A 280 -5.82 7.41 -3.96
N GLN A 281 -7.01 7.95 -4.24
CA GLN A 281 -7.29 8.61 -5.51
C GLN A 281 -6.39 9.84 -5.71
N ALA A 282 -6.25 10.69 -4.70
CA ALA A 282 -5.46 11.92 -4.78
C ALA A 282 -3.95 11.64 -4.81
N THR A 283 -3.49 10.60 -4.11
CA THR A 283 -2.05 10.36 -3.89
C THR A 283 -1.44 9.28 -4.77
N VAL A 284 -2.24 8.32 -5.24
CA VAL A 284 -1.74 7.17 -6.02
C VAL A 284 -2.47 7.06 -7.36
N TYR A 285 -3.78 6.82 -7.35
CA TYR A 285 -4.49 6.45 -8.57
C TYR A 285 -4.54 7.57 -9.60
N GLY A 286 -4.87 8.80 -9.18
CA GLY A 286 -4.92 9.98 -10.05
C GLY A 286 -3.56 10.31 -10.67
N PRO A 287 -2.49 10.52 -9.87
CA PRO A 287 -1.16 10.84 -10.38
C PRO A 287 -0.57 9.76 -11.31
N LEU A 288 -0.90 8.48 -11.09
CA LEU A 288 -0.43 7.37 -11.93
C LEU A 288 -1.37 7.05 -13.10
N GLY A 289 -2.48 7.79 -13.27
CA GLY A 289 -3.45 7.53 -14.33
C GLY A 289 -4.18 6.18 -14.20
N MET A 290 -4.26 5.61 -12.99
CA MET A 290 -4.94 4.34 -12.69
C MET A 290 -6.46 4.52 -12.68
N ALA A 291 -7.01 4.90 -13.82
CA ALA A 291 -8.43 5.19 -13.98
C ALA A 291 -9.34 3.96 -13.80
N ASP A 292 -8.79 2.76 -13.65
CA ASP A 292 -9.54 1.51 -13.50
C ASP A 292 -9.28 0.82 -12.15
N SER A 293 -8.85 1.58 -11.13
CA SER A 293 -8.58 1.10 -9.78
C SER A 293 -9.46 1.81 -8.74
N TYR A 294 -10.17 1.04 -7.92
CA TYR A 294 -11.18 1.54 -6.99
C TYR A 294 -11.25 0.68 -5.73
N ASN A 295 -11.62 1.30 -4.60
CA ASN A 295 -11.77 0.61 -3.32
C ASN A 295 -13.23 0.27 -2.99
N HIS A 296 -14.20 0.71 -3.82
CA HIS A 296 -15.62 0.60 -3.51
C HIS A 296 -16.48 0.04 -4.66
N GLN A 297 -17.41 -0.86 -4.32
CA GLN A 297 -18.39 -1.43 -5.25
C GLN A 297 -19.72 -0.67 -5.23
N ALA A 298 -19.71 0.66 -5.20
CA ALA A 298 -20.97 1.37 -5.47
C ALA A 298 -21.13 1.48 -6.99
N GLY A 299 -22.13 0.80 -7.55
CA GLY A 299 -22.37 0.73 -9.00
C GLY A 299 -22.37 2.10 -9.69
N HIS A 300 -22.86 3.16 -9.03
CA HIS A 300 -22.85 4.53 -9.56
C HIS A 300 -21.44 5.12 -9.72
N LYS A 301 -20.44 4.70 -8.94
CA LYS A 301 -19.05 5.14 -9.08
C LYS A 301 -18.29 4.39 -10.16
N LEU A 302 -18.79 3.21 -10.54
CA LEU A 302 -18.10 2.30 -11.44
C LEU A 302 -18.46 2.52 -12.92
N ASN A 303 -19.45 3.34 -13.28
CA ASN A 303 -19.72 3.76 -14.67
C ASN A 303 -19.69 2.61 -15.72
N GLY A 304 -20.37 1.48 -15.45
CA GLY A 304 -20.39 0.31 -16.37
C GLY A 304 -19.14 -0.60 -16.29
N LYS A 305 -18.18 -0.30 -15.42
CA LYS A 305 -16.96 -1.11 -15.25
C LYS A 305 -17.20 -2.49 -14.65
N LEU A 306 -18.33 -2.67 -13.96
CA LEU A 306 -18.73 -3.99 -13.49
C LEU A 306 -18.93 -4.97 -14.66
N ASP A 307 -19.26 -4.48 -15.86
CA ASP A 307 -19.42 -5.31 -17.07
C ASP A 307 -18.08 -5.89 -17.57
N ARG A 308 -16.96 -5.30 -17.11
CA ARG A 308 -15.60 -5.79 -17.35
C ARG A 308 -15.12 -6.74 -16.25
N MET A 309 -15.91 -7.00 -15.21
CA MET A 309 -15.63 -8.04 -14.23
C MET A 309 -16.26 -9.37 -14.69
N GLY A 310 -15.67 -10.49 -14.29
CA GLY A 310 -16.38 -11.77 -14.29
C GLY A 310 -17.47 -11.77 -13.23
N ALA A 311 -18.67 -12.25 -13.57
CA ALA A 311 -19.81 -12.35 -12.65
C ALA A 311 -19.64 -13.55 -11.70
#